data_AF-A0A9N8V6G2-F1
#
_entry.id   AF-A0A9N8V6G2-F1
#
_cell.length_a   1.000
_cell.length_b   1.000
_cell.length_c   1.000
_cell.angle_alpha   90.00
_cell.angle_beta   90.00
_cell.angle_gamma   90.00
#
_symmetry.space_group_name_H-M   'P 1'
#
loop_
_entity.id
_entity.type
_entity.pdbx_description
1 polymer ?
#
loop_
_entity_poly.entity_id
_entity_poly.type
_entity_poly.pdbx_seq_one_letter_code
_entity_poly.pdbx_strand_id
1 'polypeptide(L)'
;MSIYLGWVILYIMPSPDFAINHEKLAFPHSPTQTSFFLSAYLVPSGFKKSFFEDYISWSLFVYNCVDSDYFVHVYYGNIITSALVASFSGALLIYRLRVYRDVKLFSDGLIAPLEGFLGFTLASAIMRIVCSIILLTDVFPSNYVFRAMLEDSQWLTSELSIATHLAGIFHAIPRVSFFQPTSTTSNLWIPSSRFIRIFYWFLLIFQVVFAQGSSLLYGFFHTRNKTLFNLFIAIRLLSYSITSLILALGYGIYGRLLVKLAKKSFELVRGKGGMIEEFGDTSMDSVSSDKDGRERLTKKRVYVLNREKSGYDIRLKNDMFKWYLRKMQIFNISATSTLTFWAIMASVVAFRQEEVWETLPMSKFHIFMGDIFTQCVYMVVLIGVLLSERRPNKDPSSFDTIISSQFTQSTSV
;
A
#
# COMPACT_ATOMS: atom_id res chain seq x y z
N MET A 1 -12.72 12.89 14.05
CA MET A 1 -11.56 12.03 14.38
C MET A 1 -11.97 10.61 14.76
N SER A 2 -12.74 10.40 15.84
CA SER A 2 -13.09 9.05 16.37
C SER A 2 -13.79 8.10 15.39
N ILE A 3 -14.55 8.60 14.41
CA ILE A 3 -15.24 7.73 13.44
C ILE A 3 -14.24 7.03 12.51
N TYR A 4 -13.28 7.74 11.93
CA TYR A 4 -12.33 7.14 10.97
C TYR A 4 -11.35 6.20 11.68
N LEU A 5 -10.82 6.62 12.83
CA LEU A 5 -9.98 5.77 13.67
C LEU A 5 -10.79 4.56 14.20
N GLY A 6 -12.05 4.78 14.57
CA GLY A 6 -12.99 3.74 15.00
C GLY A 6 -13.27 2.70 13.91
N TRP A 7 -13.50 3.11 12.66
CA TRP A 7 -13.67 2.20 11.52
C TRP A 7 -12.39 1.40 11.23
N VAL A 8 -11.22 2.04 11.28
CA VAL A 8 -9.93 1.34 11.11
C VAL A 8 -9.70 0.34 12.25
N ILE A 9 -9.98 0.71 13.51
CA ILE A 9 -9.84 -0.18 14.67
C ILE A 9 -10.88 -1.31 14.68
N LEU A 10 -12.15 -1.05 14.33
CA LEU A 10 -13.21 -2.06 14.20
C LEU A 10 -12.93 -3.11 13.12
N TYR A 11 -12.16 -2.76 12.07
CA TYR A 11 -11.71 -3.71 11.05
C TYR A 11 -10.38 -4.43 11.39
N ILE A 12 -9.59 -3.88 12.33
CA ILE A 12 -8.31 -4.46 12.77
C ILE A 12 -8.49 -5.40 13.96
N MET A 13 -9.42 -5.11 14.88
CA MET A 13 -9.68 -5.99 16.02
C MET A 13 -10.45 -7.24 15.59
N PRO A 14 -9.95 -8.45 15.88
CA PRO A 14 -10.69 -9.67 15.64
C PRO A 14 -11.81 -9.78 16.68
N SER A 15 -13.07 -9.71 16.23
CA SER A 15 -14.18 -10.20 17.04
C SER A 15 -13.99 -11.71 17.29
N PRO A 16 -13.91 -12.18 18.55
CA PRO A 16 -13.94 -13.60 18.84
C PRO A 16 -15.37 -14.12 18.63
N ASP A 17 -15.47 -15.27 17.98
CA ASP A 17 -16.67 -16.02 17.62
C ASP A 17 -17.98 -15.65 18.35
N PHE A 18 -18.74 -14.72 17.77
CA PHE A 18 -20.17 -14.55 18.07
C PHE A 18 -21.00 -14.85 16.84
N ALA A 19 -21.46 -16.11 16.76
CA ALA A 19 -22.47 -16.53 15.80
C ALA A 19 -23.84 -16.01 16.27
N ILE A 20 -24.25 -14.84 15.75
CA ILE A 20 -25.63 -14.38 15.82
C ILE A 20 -26.26 -14.55 14.45
N ASN A 21 -27.43 -15.19 14.40
CA ASN A 21 -28.17 -15.46 13.17
C ASN A 21 -28.50 -14.15 12.44
N HIS A 22 -27.85 -13.92 11.29
CA HIS A 22 -28.20 -12.84 10.37
C HIS A 22 -29.39 -13.24 9.48
N GLU A 23 -30.58 -13.26 10.08
CA GLU A 23 -31.82 -13.14 9.33
C GLU A 23 -32.58 -11.90 9.87
N LYS A 24 -32.91 -10.97 8.97
CA LYS A 24 -33.50 -9.65 9.25
C LYS A 24 -32.61 -8.64 10.02
N LEU A 25 -31.66 -8.06 9.30
CA LEU A 25 -31.20 -6.69 9.59
C LEU A 25 -31.18 -5.90 8.27
N ALA A 26 -32.25 -5.13 8.04
CA ALA A 26 -32.35 -4.24 6.90
C ALA A 26 -31.41 -3.04 7.12
N PHE A 27 -30.46 -2.82 6.20
CA PHE A 27 -29.61 -1.64 6.22
C PHE A 27 -30.40 -0.41 5.75
N PRO A 28 -30.46 0.69 6.53
CA PRO A 28 -30.95 1.95 6.02
C PRO A 28 -29.90 2.57 5.10
N HIS A 29 -30.24 2.77 3.82
CA HIS A 29 -29.46 3.64 2.94
C HIS A 29 -29.53 5.10 3.44
N SER A 30 -28.46 5.59 4.08
CA SER A 30 -28.30 7.01 4.42
C SER A 30 -27.12 7.62 3.66
N PRO A 31 -27.34 8.59 2.74
CA PRO A 31 -26.28 9.17 1.90
C PRO A 31 -25.58 10.36 2.59
N THR A 32 -25.16 10.22 3.85
CA THR A 32 -24.78 11.37 4.71
C THR A 32 -23.35 11.39 5.24
N GLN A 33 -22.47 10.45 4.85
CA GLN A 33 -21.09 10.41 5.38
C GLN A 33 -20.07 11.25 4.58
N THR A 34 -20.33 11.58 3.32
CA THR A 34 -19.48 12.50 2.54
C THR A 34 -19.70 13.97 2.90
N SER A 35 -20.87 14.34 3.44
CA SER A 35 -21.19 15.74 3.78
C SER A 35 -20.39 16.26 4.98
N PHE A 36 -20.04 15.41 5.96
CA PHE A 36 -19.36 15.88 7.18
C PHE A 36 -17.91 16.34 6.95
N PHE A 37 -17.21 15.74 5.98
CA PHE A 37 -15.86 16.18 5.59
C PHE A 37 -15.90 17.42 4.70
N LEU A 38 -16.84 17.52 3.76
CA LEU A 38 -17.09 18.75 3.01
C LEU A 38 -17.55 19.90 3.92
N SER A 39 -18.34 19.62 4.95
CA SER A 39 -18.82 20.61 5.92
C SER A 39 -17.71 21.30 6.71
N ALA A 40 -16.55 20.65 6.90
CA ALA A 40 -15.40 21.31 7.52
C ALA A 40 -14.77 22.32 6.55
N TYR A 41 -14.65 21.98 5.26
CA TYR A 41 -14.07 22.85 4.22
C TYR A 41 -15.05 23.91 3.68
N LEU A 42 -16.34 23.79 3.97
CA LEU A 42 -17.38 24.77 3.62
C LEU A 42 -17.56 25.79 4.76
N VAL A 43 -16.47 26.46 5.16
CA VAL A 43 -16.52 27.59 6.09
C VAL A 43 -17.18 28.80 5.39
N PRO A 44 -18.18 29.46 6.00
CA PRO A 44 -18.76 30.69 5.43
C PRO A 44 -17.72 31.80 5.32
N SER A 45 -17.72 32.53 4.20
CA SER A 45 -16.76 33.57 3.81
C SER A 45 -16.85 34.89 4.63
N GLY A 46 -17.20 34.81 5.91
CA GLY A 46 -17.52 35.95 6.78
C GLY A 46 -16.50 36.29 7.87
N PHE A 47 -15.39 35.55 8.00
CA PHE A 47 -14.39 35.85 9.04
C PHE A 47 -13.47 36.99 8.62
N LYS A 48 -13.54 38.12 9.34
CA LYS A 48 -12.80 39.36 9.00
C LYS A 48 -11.29 39.17 9.14
N LYS A 49 -10.55 39.64 8.11
CA LYS A 49 -9.12 39.93 8.19
C LYS A 49 -8.85 40.95 9.30
N SER A 50 -8.04 40.57 10.28
CA SER A 50 -7.33 41.50 11.17
C SER A 50 -5.86 41.10 11.23
N PHE A 51 -5.01 41.96 10.67
CA PHE A 51 -3.56 42.09 10.94
C PHE A 51 -2.82 40.79 11.32
N PHE A 52 -2.32 40.09 10.28
CA PHE A 52 -1.09 39.32 10.39
C PHE A 52 -0.10 39.90 9.39
N GLU A 53 0.95 40.52 9.93
CA GLU A 53 2.17 40.80 9.17
C GLU A 53 2.90 39.46 8.95
N ASP A 54 3.46 39.31 7.75
CA ASP A 54 4.18 38.16 7.22
C ASP A 54 3.49 36.77 7.19
N TYR A 55 3.36 36.28 5.96
CA TYR A 55 2.73 35.02 5.59
C TYR A 55 3.63 33.84 5.95
N ILE A 56 3.58 33.42 7.22
CA ILE A 56 4.33 32.26 7.73
C ILE A 56 3.88 30.99 7.00
N SER A 57 4.77 30.48 6.15
CA SER A 57 4.62 29.16 5.54
C SER A 57 5.11 28.10 6.53
N TRP A 58 4.18 27.48 7.25
CA TRP A 58 4.44 26.43 8.26
C TRP A 58 5.25 25.23 7.71
N SER A 59 5.23 25.00 6.40
CA SER A 59 6.05 24.01 5.71
C SER A 59 7.54 24.38 5.60
N LEU A 60 7.92 25.61 5.94
CA LEU A 60 9.28 26.14 5.84
C LEU A 60 9.83 26.64 7.18
N PHE A 61 8.99 27.09 8.12
CA PHE A 61 9.38 27.56 9.46
C PHE A 61 8.39 27.14 10.54
N VAL A 62 8.91 26.90 11.75
CA VAL A 62 8.12 26.45 12.91
C VAL A 62 8.14 27.47 14.06
N TYR A 63 9.24 28.22 14.22
CA TYR A 63 9.44 29.20 15.30
C TYR A 63 9.10 30.63 14.88
N ASN A 64 8.84 31.51 15.85
CA ASN A 64 8.43 32.91 15.69
C ASN A 64 7.02 33.08 15.09
N CYS A 65 6.13 32.12 15.37
CA CYS A 65 4.82 32.02 14.75
C CYS A 65 3.72 31.76 15.80
N VAL A 66 2.50 32.23 15.56
CA VAL A 66 1.37 32.06 16.49
C VAL A 66 0.93 30.60 16.54
N ASP A 67 0.86 30.04 17.76
CA ASP A 67 0.73 28.60 18.03
C ASP A 67 1.90 27.71 17.54
N SER A 68 3.10 28.28 17.41
CA SER A 68 4.34 27.52 17.14
C SER A 68 4.53 26.29 18.03
N ASP A 69 4.19 26.37 19.32
CA ASP A 69 4.20 25.24 20.26
C ASP A 69 3.48 24.00 19.69
N TYR A 70 2.29 24.17 19.08
CA TYR A 70 1.55 23.05 18.50
C TYR A 70 2.35 22.36 17.39
N PHE A 71 2.92 23.15 16.48
CA PHE A 71 3.67 22.61 15.34
C PHE A 71 4.98 21.95 15.79
N VAL A 72 5.67 22.51 16.79
CA VAL A 72 6.82 21.86 17.46
C VAL A 72 6.44 20.47 17.98
N HIS A 73 5.33 20.35 18.72
CA HIS A 73 4.86 19.06 19.22
C HIS A 73 4.49 18.08 18.09
N VAL A 74 3.90 18.56 16.99
CA VAL A 74 3.58 17.70 15.83
C VAL A 74 4.84 17.19 15.14
N TYR A 75 5.87 18.03 14.96
CA TYR A 75 7.15 17.58 14.38
C TYR A 75 7.91 16.60 15.28
N TYR A 76 7.88 16.77 16.61
CA TYR A 76 8.39 15.73 17.53
C TYR A 76 7.61 14.42 17.41
N GLY A 77 6.28 14.48 17.28
CA GLY A 77 5.44 13.31 17.00
C GLY A 77 5.76 12.64 15.66
N ASN A 78 6.07 13.42 14.62
CA ASN A 78 6.50 12.93 13.31
C ASN A 78 7.83 12.19 13.42
N ILE A 79 8.82 12.74 14.13
CA ILE A 79 10.12 12.08 14.37
C ILE A 79 9.92 10.73 15.06
N ILE A 80 9.12 10.66 16.14
CA ILE A 80 8.88 9.42 16.87
C ILE A 80 8.17 8.39 15.97
N THR A 81 7.12 8.79 15.27
CA THR A 81 6.34 7.87 14.43
C THR A 81 7.11 7.42 13.19
N SER A 82 7.86 8.30 12.52
CA SER A 82 8.76 7.92 11.43
C SER A 82 9.95 7.08 11.90
N ALA A 83 10.50 7.29 13.09
CA ALA A 83 11.55 6.41 13.64
C ALA A 83 11.03 4.98 13.85
N LEU A 84 9.78 4.82 14.28
CA LEU A 84 9.11 3.51 14.33
C LEU A 84 8.91 2.94 12.92
N VAL A 85 8.35 3.69 11.98
CA VAL A 85 8.15 3.24 10.58
C VAL A 85 9.47 2.80 9.94
N ALA A 86 10.55 3.59 10.10
CA ALA A 86 11.89 3.25 9.62
C ALA A 86 12.43 1.96 10.28
N SER A 87 12.27 1.82 11.60
CA SER A 87 12.71 0.62 12.33
C SER A 87 11.98 -0.64 11.86
N PHE A 88 10.64 -0.59 11.73
CA PHE A 88 9.84 -1.74 11.29
C PHE A 88 10.07 -2.09 9.81
N SER A 89 10.11 -1.09 8.91
CA SER A 89 10.36 -1.32 7.48
C SER A 89 11.77 -1.83 7.23
N GLY A 90 12.79 -1.25 7.89
CA GLY A 90 14.17 -1.70 7.83
C GLY A 90 14.38 -3.11 8.40
N ALA A 91 13.78 -3.42 9.56
CA ALA A 91 13.87 -4.76 10.15
C ALA A 91 13.22 -5.83 9.25
N LEU A 92 12.04 -5.55 8.68
CA LEU A 92 11.38 -6.44 7.71
C LEU A 92 12.21 -6.61 6.44
N LEU A 93 12.76 -5.53 5.88
CA LEU A 93 13.58 -5.61 4.68
C LEU A 93 14.85 -6.45 4.92
N ILE A 94 15.55 -6.22 6.03
CA ILE A 94 16.75 -6.99 6.41
C ILE A 94 16.39 -8.47 6.66
N TYR A 95 15.26 -8.74 7.33
CA TYR A 95 14.77 -10.10 7.54
C TYR A 95 14.51 -10.81 6.21
N ARG A 96 13.74 -10.20 5.30
CA ARG A 96 13.43 -10.77 3.98
C ARG A 96 14.68 -11.00 3.14
N LEU A 97 15.60 -10.03 3.06
CA LEU A 97 16.85 -10.17 2.30
C LEU A 97 17.80 -11.23 2.88
N ARG A 98 17.74 -11.51 4.18
CA ARG A 98 18.54 -12.59 4.82
C ARG A 98 17.91 -13.98 4.64
N VAL A 99 16.59 -14.09 4.76
CA VAL A 99 15.87 -15.38 4.65
C VAL A 99 15.71 -15.81 3.20
N TYR A 100 15.34 -14.88 2.31
CA TYR A 100 15.10 -15.15 0.89
C TYR A 100 16.25 -14.63 0.03
N ARG A 101 17.44 -15.24 0.18
CA ARG A 101 18.69 -14.83 -0.49
C ARG A 101 18.61 -14.73 -2.02
N ASP A 102 17.71 -15.49 -2.65
CA ASP A 102 17.54 -15.52 -4.11
C ASP A 102 16.61 -14.43 -4.67
N VAL A 103 16.06 -13.55 -3.81
CA VAL A 103 15.21 -12.44 -4.26
C VAL A 103 16.04 -11.40 -5.00
N LYS A 104 15.95 -11.44 -6.33
CA LYS A 104 16.46 -10.39 -7.20
C LYS A 104 15.66 -9.11 -6.98
N LEU A 105 16.28 -8.14 -6.28
CA LEU A 105 15.73 -6.80 -6.03
C LEU A 105 15.23 -6.09 -7.30
N PHE A 106 15.80 -6.41 -8.45
CA PHE A 106 15.30 -6.03 -9.77
C PHE A 106 14.97 -7.28 -10.59
N SER A 107 13.72 -7.40 -11.04
CA SER A 107 13.27 -8.44 -11.98
C SER A 107 12.50 -7.78 -13.13
N ASP A 108 12.81 -8.18 -14.37
CA ASP A 108 12.08 -7.77 -15.59
C ASP A 108 12.01 -6.25 -15.86
N GLY A 109 12.88 -5.46 -15.21
CA GLY A 109 12.91 -3.99 -15.27
C GLY A 109 11.96 -3.29 -14.28
N LEU A 110 11.52 -4.01 -13.24
CA LEU A 110 10.79 -3.49 -12.08
C LEU A 110 11.53 -3.85 -10.79
N ILE A 111 11.30 -3.06 -9.75
CA ILE A 111 11.77 -3.38 -8.39
C ILE A 111 10.87 -4.46 -7.81
N ALA A 112 11.45 -5.43 -7.09
CA ALA A 112 10.72 -6.48 -6.39
C ALA A 112 9.63 -5.85 -5.48
N PRO A 113 8.32 -6.15 -5.65
CA PRO A 113 7.27 -5.23 -5.21
C PRO A 113 7.19 -4.97 -3.71
N LEU A 114 7.47 -5.99 -2.89
CA LEU A 114 7.39 -5.88 -1.42
C LEU A 114 8.68 -5.31 -0.83
N GLU A 115 9.83 -5.72 -1.37
CA GLU A 115 11.15 -5.21 -1.01
C GLU A 115 11.29 -3.73 -1.38
N GLY A 116 10.78 -3.34 -2.56
CA GLY A 116 10.70 -1.96 -3.01
C GLY A 116 9.72 -1.12 -2.19
N PHE A 117 8.55 -1.65 -1.85
CA PHE A 117 7.63 -1.01 -0.90
C PHE A 117 8.32 -0.73 0.44
N LEU A 118 8.98 -1.74 1.04
CA LEU A 118 9.70 -1.60 2.31
C LEU A 118 10.87 -0.61 2.19
N GLY A 119 11.65 -0.68 1.11
CA GLY A 119 12.79 0.21 0.85
C GLY A 119 12.40 1.69 0.65
N PHE A 120 11.35 1.95 -0.13
CA PHE A 120 10.84 3.32 -0.30
C PHE A 120 10.11 3.84 0.94
N THR A 121 9.42 2.98 1.70
CA THR A 121 8.84 3.35 3.01
C THR A 121 9.95 3.73 4.01
N LEU A 122 11.04 2.96 4.06
CA LEU A 122 12.22 3.28 4.86
C LEU A 122 12.84 4.62 4.44
N ALA A 123 13.03 4.84 3.14
CA ALA A 123 13.56 6.11 2.62
C ALA A 123 12.67 7.31 2.97
N SER A 124 11.35 7.19 2.82
CA SER A 124 10.39 8.23 3.18
C SER A 124 10.41 8.55 4.68
N ALA A 125 10.47 7.53 5.53
CA ALA A 125 10.57 7.71 6.98
C ALA A 125 11.90 8.39 7.39
N ILE A 126 13.03 8.04 6.77
CA ILE A 126 14.31 8.73 6.99
C ILE A 126 14.21 10.19 6.54
N MET A 127 13.66 10.48 5.36
CA MET A 127 13.48 11.85 4.87
C MET A 127 12.58 12.68 5.80
N ARG A 128 11.51 12.11 6.35
CA ARG A 128 10.64 12.75 7.36
C ARG A 128 11.36 13.11 8.65
N ILE A 129 12.21 12.21 9.15
CA ILE A 129 13.05 12.48 10.33
C ILE A 129 14.01 13.65 10.03
N VAL A 130 14.71 13.60 8.89
CA VAL A 130 15.68 14.63 8.49
C VAL A 130 14.99 15.99 8.27
N CYS A 131 13.84 16.01 7.59
CA CYS A 131 13.03 17.21 7.38
C CYS A 131 12.55 17.81 8.72
N SER A 132 11.97 16.98 9.60
CA SER A 132 11.49 17.42 10.91
C SER A 132 12.62 17.95 11.80
N ILE A 133 13.81 17.32 11.78
CA ILE A 133 14.98 17.81 12.51
C ILE A 133 15.43 19.17 11.96
N ILE A 134 15.52 19.33 10.63
CA ILE A 134 15.94 20.60 10.01
C ILE A 134 14.97 21.74 10.33
N LEU A 135 13.67 21.46 10.33
CA LEU A 135 12.62 22.43 10.72
C LEU A 135 12.67 22.76 12.23
N LEU A 136 12.90 21.77 13.10
CA LEU A 136 13.00 21.97 14.56
C LEU A 136 14.33 22.56 15.05
N THR A 137 15.40 22.46 14.26
CA THR A 137 16.72 23.06 14.57
C THR A 137 17.00 24.33 13.76
N ASP A 138 16.05 24.71 12.91
CA ASP A 138 16.12 25.81 11.94
C ASP A 138 17.42 25.82 11.10
N VAL A 139 17.92 24.64 10.72
CA VAL A 139 19.15 24.50 9.93
C VAL A 139 18.95 25.04 8.49
N PHE A 140 19.83 25.92 8.03
CA PHE A 140 19.74 26.65 6.75
C PHE A 140 18.41 27.42 6.55
N PRO A 141 18.10 28.45 7.37
CA PRO A 141 16.83 29.17 7.32
C PRO A 141 16.60 29.94 6.01
N SER A 142 17.69 30.44 5.40
CA SER A 142 17.64 31.19 4.14
C SER A 142 17.58 30.32 2.88
N ASN A 143 17.75 28.99 2.97
CA ASN A 143 17.81 28.10 1.81
C ASN A 143 16.44 27.44 1.53
N TYR A 144 15.50 28.27 1.08
CA TYR A 144 14.13 27.87 0.73
C TYR A 144 14.07 26.73 -0.30
N VAL A 145 14.98 26.72 -1.29
CA VAL A 145 15.06 25.68 -2.33
C VAL A 145 15.39 24.32 -1.69
N PHE A 146 16.39 24.27 -0.81
CA PHE A 146 16.75 23.04 -0.11
C PHE A 146 15.61 22.53 0.78
N ARG A 147 14.98 23.42 1.57
CA ARG A 147 13.84 23.03 2.43
C ARG A 147 12.66 22.50 1.62
N ALA A 148 12.30 23.17 0.53
CA ALA A 148 11.25 22.74 -0.38
C ALA A 148 11.53 21.37 -1.01
N MET A 149 12.73 21.17 -1.57
CA MET A 149 13.10 19.88 -2.19
C MET A 149 13.12 18.73 -1.18
N LEU A 150 13.55 18.99 0.05
CA LEU A 150 13.55 17.99 1.13
C LEU A 150 12.11 17.63 1.57
N GLU A 151 11.25 18.64 1.74
CA GLU A 151 9.83 18.47 2.06
C GLU A 151 9.12 17.65 0.96
N ASP A 152 9.41 17.93 -0.31
CA ASP A 152 8.85 17.19 -1.44
C ASP A 152 9.41 15.75 -1.57
N SER A 153 10.69 15.55 -1.27
CA SER A 153 11.36 14.24 -1.35
C SER A 153 10.72 13.18 -0.45
N GLN A 154 10.20 13.61 0.70
CA GLN A 154 9.54 12.71 1.66
C GLN A 154 8.18 12.19 1.14
N TRP A 155 7.48 13.00 0.34
CA TRP A 155 6.20 12.66 -0.29
C TRP A 155 6.41 11.80 -1.53
N LEU A 156 7.35 12.18 -2.39
CA LEU A 156 7.75 11.41 -3.58
C LEU A 156 8.11 9.97 -3.22
N THR A 157 8.97 9.77 -2.22
CA THR A 157 9.35 8.42 -1.74
C THR A 157 8.17 7.65 -1.14
N SER A 158 7.25 8.33 -0.47
CA SER A 158 6.00 7.75 0.01
C SER A 158 5.13 7.20 -1.13
N GLU A 159 4.86 7.99 -2.17
CA GLU A 159 4.08 7.53 -3.33
C GLU A 159 4.78 6.42 -4.11
N LEU A 160 6.11 6.50 -4.28
CA LEU A 160 6.89 5.45 -4.94
C LEU A 160 6.74 4.09 -4.24
N SER A 161 6.72 4.05 -2.89
CA SER A 161 6.46 2.80 -2.17
C SER A 161 5.12 2.15 -2.59
N ILE A 162 4.06 2.95 -2.65
CA ILE A 162 2.70 2.52 -2.95
C ILE A 162 2.55 2.13 -4.42
N ALA A 163 3.21 2.86 -5.33
CA ALA A 163 3.27 2.57 -6.75
C ALA A 163 4.03 1.27 -7.07
N THR A 164 5.17 1.03 -6.42
CA THR A 164 5.95 -0.21 -6.56
C THR A 164 5.15 -1.43 -6.10
N HIS A 165 4.42 -1.32 -4.98
CA HIS A 165 3.54 -2.39 -4.52
C HIS A 165 2.37 -2.64 -5.50
N LEU A 166 1.80 -1.58 -6.09
CA LEU A 166 0.72 -1.71 -7.09
C LEU A 166 1.21 -2.39 -8.38
N ALA A 167 2.42 -2.10 -8.84
CA ALA A 167 3.06 -2.82 -9.95
C ALA A 167 3.16 -4.33 -9.67
N GLY A 168 3.40 -4.72 -8.41
CA GLY A 168 3.34 -6.10 -7.96
C GLY A 168 1.96 -6.74 -8.04
N ILE A 169 0.91 -6.04 -7.60
CA ILE A 169 -0.49 -6.48 -7.75
C ILE A 169 -0.80 -6.76 -9.22
N PHE A 170 -0.41 -5.84 -10.11
CA PHE A 170 -0.59 -6.01 -11.54
C PHE A 170 0.18 -7.22 -12.12
N HIS A 171 1.39 -7.50 -11.64
CA HIS A 171 2.14 -8.71 -12.03
C HIS A 171 1.56 -10.02 -11.46
N ALA A 172 0.89 -9.96 -10.30
CA ALA A 172 0.27 -11.12 -9.67
C ALA A 172 -1.04 -11.54 -10.36
N ILE A 173 -1.88 -10.58 -10.78
CA ILE A 173 -3.22 -10.84 -11.35
C ILE A 173 -3.19 -11.85 -12.52
N PRO A 174 -2.37 -11.69 -13.58
CA PRO A 174 -2.31 -12.64 -14.70
C PRO A 174 -2.08 -14.08 -14.24
N ARG A 175 -1.13 -14.27 -13.32
CA ARG A 175 -0.73 -15.58 -12.78
C ARG A 175 -1.87 -16.27 -12.02
N VAL A 176 -2.78 -15.52 -11.38
CA VAL A 176 -3.95 -16.07 -10.67
C VAL A 176 -5.14 -16.26 -11.62
N SER A 177 -5.29 -15.42 -12.65
CA SER A 177 -6.42 -15.51 -13.60
C SER A 177 -6.38 -16.73 -14.52
N PHE A 178 -5.20 -17.30 -14.82
CA PHE A 178 -5.08 -18.51 -15.63
C PHE A 178 -5.82 -19.74 -15.07
N PHE A 179 -6.13 -19.75 -13.77
CA PHE A 179 -6.76 -20.89 -13.08
C PHE A 179 -8.27 -20.74 -12.87
N GLN A 180 -8.93 -19.78 -13.54
CA GLN A 180 -10.40 -19.71 -13.50
C GLN A 180 -11.05 -20.71 -14.47
N PRO A 181 -12.12 -21.41 -14.04
CA PRO A 181 -13.02 -22.08 -14.95
C PRO A 181 -13.62 -21.07 -15.94
N THR A 182 -13.67 -21.45 -17.21
CA THR A 182 -14.05 -20.64 -18.38
C THR A 182 -15.50 -20.10 -18.38
N SER A 183 -16.29 -20.34 -17.33
CA SER A 183 -17.73 -20.05 -17.28
C SER A 183 -18.13 -18.66 -16.81
N THR A 184 -17.19 -17.77 -16.44
CA THR A 184 -17.52 -16.36 -16.13
C THR A 184 -16.62 -15.37 -16.87
N THR A 185 -16.99 -15.10 -18.13
CA THR A 185 -16.45 -14.04 -19.00
C THR A 185 -16.81 -12.64 -18.49
N SER A 186 -16.17 -12.20 -17.41
CA SER A 186 -16.08 -10.77 -17.12
C SER A 186 -15.06 -10.15 -18.07
N ASN A 187 -15.48 -9.19 -18.91
CA ASN A 187 -14.67 -8.42 -19.87
C ASN A 187 -13.66 -7.46 -19.19
N LEU A 188 -12.99 -7.92 -18.14
CA LEU A 188 -12.07 -7.12 -17.35
C LEU A 188 -10.70 -7.13 -18.02
N TRP A 189 -10.26 -5.97 -18.49
CA TRP A 189 -8.97 -5.82 -19.13
C TRP A 189 -7.83 -6.15 -18.16
N ILE A 190 -7.03 -7.16 -18.49
CA ILE A 190 -5.83 -7.53 -17.74
C ILE A 190 -4.65 -6.79 -18.37
N PRO A 191 -3.94 -5.90 -17.63
CA PRO A 191 -2.85 -5.13 -18.19
C PRO A 191 -1.65 -6.02 -18.54
N SER A 192 -1.08 -5.79 -19.72
CA SER A 192 0.16 -6.45 -20.17
C SER A 192 1.36 -6.05 -19.30
N SER A 193 2.30 -6.96 -19.06
CA SER A 193 3.56 -6.67 -18.35
C SER A 193 4.34 -5.50 -18.96
N ARG A 194 4.31 -5.34 -20.29
CA ARG A 194 4.91 -4.18 -20.96
C ARG A 194 4.20 -2.88 -20.58
N PHE A 195 2.86 -2.89 -20.53
CA PHE A 195 2.07 -1.73 -20.13
C PHE A 195 2.34 -1.36 -18.67
N ILE A 196 2.36 -2.34 -17.75
CA ILE A 196 2.63 -2.12 -16.32
C ILE A 196 3.99 -1.44 -16.13
N ARG A 197 5.02 -1.92 -16.83
CA ARG A 197 6.37 -1.32 -16.78
C ARG A 197 6.41 0.11 -17.35
N ILE A 198 5.81 0.35 -18.51
CA ILE A 198 5.74 1.69 -19.11
C ILE A 198 5.01 2.66 -18.18
N PHE A 199 3.87 2.25 -17.64
CA PHE A 199 3.05 3.04 -16.72
C PHE A 199 3.77 3.37 -15.40
N TYR A 200 4.46 2.39 -14.80
CA TYR A 200 5.27 2.61 -13.60
C TYR A 200 6.37 3.64 -13.82
N TRP A 201 7.16 3.49 -14.90
CA TRP A 201 8.22 4.44 -15.22
C TRP A 201 7.69 5.81 -15.65
N PHE A 202 6.54 5.87 -16.32
CA PHE A 202 5.85 7.12 -16.63
C PHE A 202 5.43 7.86 -15.36
N LEU A 203 4.80 7.20 -14.38
CA LEU A 203 4.44 7.82 -13.10
C LEU A 203 5.68 8.32 -12.33
N LEU A 204 6.76 7.54 -12.31
CA LEU A 204 8.02 7.93 -11.66
C LEU A 204 8.62 9.18 -12.31
N ILE A 205 8.76 9.18 -13.64
CA ILE A 205 9.31 10.34 -14.39
C ILE A 205 8.39 11.54 -14.25
N PHE A 206 7.07 11.35 -14.33
CA PHE A 206 6.08 12.41 -14.13
C PHE A 206 6.26 13.07 -12.75
N GLN A 207 6.33 12.30 -11.66
CA GLN A 207 6.50 12.92 -10.33
C GLN A 207 7.88 13.57 -10.13
N VAL A 208 8.97 12.98 -10.66
CA VAL A 208 10.30 13.61 -10.60
C VAL A 208 10.32 14.93 -11.39
N VAL A 209 9.68 15.00 -12.56
CA VAL A 209 9.67 16.25 -13.36
C VAL A 209 8.71 17.28 -12.79
N PHE A 210 7.48 16.89 -12.45
CA PHE A 210 6.43 17.84 -12.06
C PHE A 210 6.44 18.20 -10.57
N ALA A 211 6.56 17.25 -9.63
CA ALA A 211 6.56 17.56 -8.20
C ALA A 211 7.89 18.22 -7.77
N GLN A 212 9.03 17.54 -7.99
CA GLN A 212 10.34 18.06 -7.58
C GLN A 212 10.74 19.32 -8.38
N GLY A 213 10.44 19.35 -9.68
CA GLY A 213 10.66 20.54 -10.51
C GLY A 213 9.84 21.74 -10.03
N SER A 214 8.56 21.55 -9.70
CA SER A 214 7.73 22.62 -9.13
C SER A 214 8.17 22.99 -7.71
N SER A 215 8.64 22.05 -6.90
CA SER A 215 9.17 22.31 -5.56
C SER A 215 10.43 23.19 -5.59
N LEU A 216 11.37 22.89 -6.49
CA LEU A 216 12.56 23.72 -6.72
C LEU A 216 12.17 25.16 -7.12
N LEU A 217 11.22 25.30 -8.05
CA LEU A 217 10.75 26.61 -8.51
C LEU A 217 9.96 27.38 -7.43
N TYR A 218 9.13 26.70 -6.64
CA TYR A 218 8.45 27.24 -5.46
C TYR A 218 9.45 27.81 -4.46
N GLY A 219 10.49 27.04 -4.08
CA GLY A 219 11.54 27.51 -3.20
C GLY A 219 12.35 28.68 -3.78
N PHE A 220 12.56 28.72 -5.09
CA PHE A 220 13.27 29.81 -5.77
C PHE A 220 12.46 31.11 -5.83
N PHE A 221 11.13 31.03 -6.04
CA PHE A 221 10.27 32.20 -6.17
C PHE A 221 9.71 32.73 -4.84
N HIS A 222 9.88 32.01 -3.72
CA HIS A 222 9.34 32.34 -2.40
C HIS A 222 9.47 33.82 -1.99
N THR A 223 10.67 34.38 -2.06
CA THR A 223 10.93 35.80 -1.72
C THR A 223 10.90 36.75 -2.91
N ARG A 224 10.62 36.25 -4.12
CA ARG A 224 10.77 37.02 -5.39
C ARG A 224 9.44 37.37 -6.05
N ASN A 225 8.47 36.46 -6.04
CA ASN A 225 7.20 36.65 -6.76
C ASN A 225 6.10 35.76 -6.17
N LYS A 226 5.16 36.37 -5.42
CA LYS A 226 4.04 35.66 -4.78
C LYS A 226 3.17 34.89 -5.78
N THR A 227 2.93 35.44 -6.97
CA THR A 227 2.09 34.81 -7.99
C THR A 227 2.71 33.52 -8.54
N LEU A 228 4.01 33.55 -8.84
CA LEU A 228 4.75 32.36 -9.31
C LEU A 228 4.91 31.33 -8.18
N PHE A 229 5.20 31.78 -6.96
CA PHE A 229 5.21 30.94 -5.76
C PHE A 229 3.88 30.17 -5.59
N ASN A 230 2.75 30.90 -5.56
CA ASN A 230 1.40 30.31 -5.47
C ASN A 230 1.10 29.35 -6.63
N LEU A 231 1.55 29.66 -7.85
CA LEU A 231 1.36 28.80 -9.03
C LEU A 231 2.11 27.47 -8.91
N PHE A 232 3.39 27.48 -8.50
CA PHE A 232 4.18 26.26 -8.39
C PHE A 232 3.73 25.35 -7.23
N ILE A 233 3.22 25.92 -6.13
CA ILE A 233 2.54 25.14 -5.08
C ILE A 233 1.32 24.42 -5.66
N ALA A 234 0.47 25.13 -6.40
CA ALA A 234 -0.74 24.56 -6.99
C ALA A 234 -0.40 23.45 -7.99
N ILE A 235 0.59 23.63 -8.86
CA ILE A 235 1.04 22.59 -9.81
C ILE A 235 1.54 21.34 -9.06
N ARG A 236 2.35 21.52 -8.01
CA ARG A 236 2.87 20.44 -7.16
C ARG A 236 1.76 19.66 -6.46
N LEU A 237 0.81 20.35 -5.84
CA LEU A 237 -0.33 19.72 -5.17
C LEU A 237 -1.28 19.02 -6.16
N LEU A 238 -1.45 19.57 -7.37
CA LEU A 238 -2.21 18.91 -8.44
C LEU A 238 -1.50 17.67 -8.98
N SER A 239 -0.16 17.64 -9.09
CA SER A 239 0.55 16.43 -9.54
C SER A 239 0.43 15.29 -8.53
N TYR A 240 0.53 15.58 -7.23
CA TYR A 240 0.21 14.63 -6.15
C TYR A 240 -1.25 14.20 -6.18
N SER A 241 -2.19 15.12 -6.36
CA SER A 241 -3.62 14.77 -6.47
C SER A 241 -3.89 13.78 -7.61
N ILE A 242 -3.39 14.08 -8.80
CA ILE A 242 -3.59 13.26 -10.01
C ILE A 242 -2.96 11.88 -9.82
N THR A 243 -1.72 11.80 -9.36
CA THR A 243 -1.06 10.50 -9.09
C THR A 243 -1.78 9.71 -8.02
N SER A 244 -2.11 10.33 -6.88
CA SER A 244 -2.85 9.66 -5.80
C SER A 244 -4.22 9.18 -6.26
N LEU A 245 -4.95 9.92 -7.10
CA LEU A 245 -6.22 9.48 -7.69
C LEU A 245 -6.03 8.29 -8.63
N ILE A 246 -5.00 8.33 -9.50
CA ILE A 246 -4.66 7.24 -10.42
C ILE A 246 -4.30 5.97 -9.63
N LEU A 247 -3.50 6.08 -8.57
CA LEU A 247 -3.15 4.96 -7.69
C LEU A 247 -4.38 4.46 -6.92
N ALA A 248 -5.25 5.35 -6.44
CA ALA A 248 -6.49 4.98 -5.74
C ALA A 248 -7.43 4.16 -6.64
N LEU A 249 -7.59 4.56 -7.90
CA LEU A 249 -8.33 3.78 -8.91
C LEU A 249 -7.65 2.44 -9.19
N GLY A 250 -6.32 2.41 -9.26
CA GLY A 250 -5.51 1.20 -9.37
C GLY A 250 -5.80 0.17 -8.28
N TYR A 251 -5.68 0.55 -7.00
CA TYR A 251 -6.02 -0.32 -5.87
C TYR A 251 -7.53 -0.64 -5.82
N GLY A 252 -8.38 0.36 -6.06
CA GLY A 252 -9.83 0.23 -6.04
C GLY A 252 -10.37 -0.80 -7.03
N ILE A 253 -9.80 -0.88 -8.24
CA ILE A 253 -10.18 -1.85 -9.27
C ILE A 253 -9.39 -3.14 -9.11
N TYR A 254 -8.06 -3.07 -9.19
CA TYR A 254 -7.21 -4.24 -9.38
C TYR A 254 -6.83 -4.92 -8.05
N GLY A 255 -6.68 -4.18 -6.96
CA GLY A 255 -6.51 -4.79 -5.65
C GLY A 255 -7.77 -5.51 -5.17
N ARG A 256 -8.97 -4.96 -5.46
CA ARG A 256 -10.25 -5.67 -5.23
C ARG A 256 -10.38 -6.90 -6.13
N LEU A 257 -9.96 -6.81 -7.40
CA LEU A 257 -9.90 -7.97 -8.29
C LEU A 257 -9.00 -9.06 -7.72
N LEU A 258 -7.76 -8.75 -7.32
CA LEU A 258 -6.82 -9.72 -6.78
C LEU A 258 -7.39 -10.48 -5.57
N VAL A 259 -8.02 -9.76 -4.63
CA VAL A 259 -8.74 -10.37 -3.50
C VAL A 259 -9.87 -11.30 -3.97
N LYS A 260 -10.68 -10.89 -4.96
CA LYS A 260 -11.77 -11.72 -5.51
C LYS A 260 -11.24 -12.97 -6.23
N LEU A 261 -10.13 -12.85 -6.96
CA LEU A 261 -9.45 -13.96 -7.62
C LEU A 261 -8.88 -14.95 -6.60
N ALA A 262 -8.18 -14.45 -5.57
CA ALA A 262 -7.63 -15.26 -4.48
C ALA A 262 -8.73 -16.01 -3.71
N LYS A 263 -9.87 -15.36 -3.42
CA LYS A 263 -11.02 -16.03 -2.78
C LYS A 263 -11.59 -17.15 -3.67
N LYS A 264 -11.75 -16.89 -4.97
CA LYS A 264 -12.24 -17.88 -5.94
C LYS A 264 -11.28 -19.06 -6.10
N SER A 265 -9.97 -18.85 -6.22
CA SER A 265 -9.00 -19.94 -6.35
C SER A 265 -8.99 -20.83 -5.11
N PHE A 266 -9.13 -20.25 -3.92
CA PHE A 266 -9.27 -21.01 -2.68
C PHE A 266 -10.58 -21.80 -2.60
N GLU A 267 -11.71 -21.21 -3.00
CA GLU A 267 -13.00 -21.91 -3.09
C GLU A 267 -12.96 -23.08 -4.09
N LEU A 268 -12.22 -22.95 -5.20
CA LEU A 268 -12.01 -24.02 -6.17
C LEU A 268 -11.17 -25.19 -5.61
N VAL A 269 -10.06 -24.89 -4.93
CA VAL A 269 -9.23 -25.88 -4.22
C VAL A 269 -10.08 -26.61 -3.16
N ARG A 270 -10.88 -25.87 -2.39
CA ARG A 270 -11.76 -26.46 -1.37
C ARG A 270 -12.92 -27.28 -1.97
N GLY A 271 -13.51 -26.82 -3.06
CA GLY A 271 -14.69 -27.42 -3.71
C GLY A 271 -14.40 -28.69 -4.49
N LYS A 272 -13.18 -28.86 -5.02
CA LYS A 272 -12.72 -30.11 -5.66
C LYS A 272 -12.33 -31.21 -4.66
N GLY A 273 -12.65 -31.04 -3.36
CA GLY A 273 -12.29 -31.99 -2.31
C GLY A 273 -10.81 -32.03 -1.96
N GLY A 274 -10.00 -31.10 -2.48
CA GLY A 274 -8.55 -31.19 -2.38
C GLY A 274 -7.82 -29.84 -2.38
N MET A 275 -7.29 -29.48 -1.20
CA MET A 275 -5.82 -29.44 -1.21
C MET A 275 -5.42 -30.86 -1.59
N ILE A 276 -4.85 -31.02 -2.79
CA ILE A 276 -4.50 -32.32 -3.38
C ILE A 276 -4.05 -33.23 -2.25
N GLU A 277 -4.77 -34.33 -2.06
CA GLU A 277 -4.31 -35.39 -1.17
C GLU A 277 -2.92 -35.72 -1.67
N GLU A 278 -1.91 -35.29 -0.90
CA GLU A 278 -0.51 -35.50 -1.18
C GLU A 278 -0.31 -36.99 -1.01
N PHE A 279 -0.65 -37.72 -2.05
CA PHE A 279 -0.43 -39.13 -2.18
C PHE A 279 1.05 -39.37 -1.62
N GLY A 280 1.29 -40.30 -0.65
CA GLY A 280 2.60 -40.92 -0.20
C GLY A 280 2.87 -42.42 -0.63
N ASP A 281 4.05 -42.73 -1.17
CA ASP A 281 4.33 -43.79 -2.21
C ASP A 281 3.55 -45.15 -2.20
N THR A 282 2.94 -45.48 -3.35
CA THR A 282 2.63 -46.85 -3.81
C THR A 282 3.13 -47.02 -5.25
N SER A 283 4.30 -47.63 -5.41
CA SER A 283 4.87 -47.94 -6.72
C SER A 283 4.06 -49.05 -7.42
N MET A 284 3.22 -48.69 -8.38
CA MET A 284 2.80 -49.62 -9.42
C MET A 284 3.79 -49.57 -10.59
N ASP A 285 4.61 -50.62 -10.70
CA ASP A 285 5.43 -50.85 -11.89
C ASP A 285 4.54 -51.43 -13.00
N SER A 286 4.07 -50.56 -13.91
CA SER A 286 3.35 -50.98 -15.11
C SER A 286 4.34 -51.20 -16.26
N VAL A 287 4.55 -52.46 -16.65
CA VAL A 287 5.32 -52.82 -17.84
C VAL A 287 4.42 -52.72 -19.07
N SER A 288 4.77 -51.84 -20.02
CA SER A 288 4.18 -51.81 -21.35
C SER A 288 5.21 -52.26 -22.39
N SER A 289 4.95 -53.40 -23.04
CA SER A 289 5.77 -53.85 -24.17
C SER A 289 5.46 -53.02 -25.40
N ASP A 290 6.48 -52.39 -25.97
CA ASP A 290 6.41 -51.80 -27.30
C ASP A 290 6.50 -52.91 -28.37
N LYS A 291 6.11 -52.62 -29.62
CA LYS A 291 6.10 -53.61 -30.72
C LYS A 291 7.49 -54.13 -31.10
N ASP A 292 8.54 -53.39 -30.75
CA ASP A 292 9.95 -53.75 -31.00
C ASP A 292 10.60 -54.55 -29.85
N GLY A 293 9.82 -55.09 -28.92
CA GLY A 293 10.30 -56.01 -27.88
C GLY A 293 11.25 -55.40 -26.83
N ARG A 294 11.27 -54.06 -26.71
CA ARG A 294 12.12 -53.34 -25.77
C ARG A 294 11.30 -52.79 -24.60
N GLU A 295 11.39 -53.42 -23.44
CA GLU A 295 10.68 -53.00 -22.23
C GLU A 295 11.10 -51.60 -21.77
N ARG A 296 10.12 -50.74 -21.46
CA ARG A 296 10.34 -49.45 -20.78
C ARG A 296 9.61 -49.43 -19.44
N LEU A 297 10.39 -49.43 -18.36
CA LEU A 297 9.90 -49.27 -16.99
C LEU A 297 9.52 -47.82 -16.72
N THR A 298 8.23 -47.49 -16.89
CA THR A 298 7.71 -46.15 -16.60
C THR A 298 7.30 -46.05 -15.13
N LYS A 299 8.26 -45.71 -14.26
CA LYS A 299 8.07 -45.70 -12.80
C LYS A 299 7.19 -44.51 -12.34
N LYS A 300 5.87 -44.67 -12.45
CA LYS A 300 4.89 -43.66 -12.05
C LYS A 300 4.67 -43.73 -10.54
N ARG A 301 5.40 -42.90 -9.80
CA ARG A 301 5.09 -42.68 -8.38
C ARG A 301 3.73 -41.98 -8.28
N VAL A 302 2.71 -42.82 -8.06
CA VAL A 302 1.49 -42.49 -7.33
C VAL A 302 1.72 -42.98 -5.91
N TYR A 303 0.88 -42.53 -5.02
CA TYR A 303 1.19 -42.46 -3.62
C TYR A 303 -0.20 -42.50 -2.84
N VAL A 304 -0.34 -42.39 -1.51
CA VAL A 304 -1.56 -42.14 -0.65
C VAL A 304 -1.19 -41.37 0.66
N LEU A 305 -1.80 -40.21 1.01
CA LEU A 305 -1.52 -39.50 2.29
C LEU A 305 -2.25 -40.16 3.46
N ASN A 306 -1.65 -40.15 4.64
CA ASN A 306 -2.26 -40.71 5.85
C ASN A 306 -3.40 -39.80 6.40
N ARG A 307 -4.60 -40.37 6.53
CA ARG A 307 -5.88 -39.64 6.57
C ARG A 307 -6.19 -38.88 7.86
N GLU A 308 -5.65 -39.32 9.00
CA GLU A 308 -5.92 -38.68 10.30
C GLU A 308 -5.05 -37.45 10.57
N LYS A 309 -3.76 -37.48 10.17
CA LYS A 309 -2.84 -36.37 10.42
C LYS A 309 -3.17 -35.14 9.54
N SER A 310 -3.75 -35.37 8.36
CA SER A 310 -4.09 -34.29 7.41
C SER A 310 -5.19 -33.35 7.92
N GLY A 311 -6.10 -33.80 8.79
CA GLY A 311 -7.24 -33.00 9.24
C GLY A 311 -6.85 -31.73 9.98
N TYR A 312 -5.80 -31.78 10.81
CA TYR A 312 -5.25 -30.61 11.50
C TYR A 312 -4.52 -29.67 10.53
N ASP A 313 -3.64 -30.22 9.68
CA ASP A 313 -2.85 -29.45 8.72
C ASP A 313 -3.73 -28.75 7.66
N ILE A 314 -4.83 -29.38 7.23
CA ILE A 314 -5.83 -28.79 6.33
C ILE A 314 -6.53 -27.60 7.00
N ARG A 315 -6.90 -27.71 8.29
CA ARG A 315 -7.47 -26.58 9.05
C ARG A 315 -6.45 -25.46 9.18
N LEU A 316 -5.21 -25.77 9.53
CA LEU A 316 -4.13 -24.79 9.68
C LEU A 316 -3.84 -24.04 8.36
N LYS A 317 -3.71 -24.74 7.22
CA LYS A 317 -3.49 -24.10 5.91
C LYS A 317 -4.71 -23.27 5.46
N ASN A 318 -5.94 -23.70 5.75
CA ASN A 318 -7.16 -22.92 5.52
C ASN A 318 -7.18 -21.61 6.33
N ASP A 319 -6.86 -21.67 7.63
CA ASP A 319 -6.83 -20.49 8.49
C ASP A 319 -5.67 -19.54 8.16
N MET A 320 -4.50 -20.06 7.74
CA MET A 320 -3.44 -19.24 7.14
C MET A 320 -3.93 -18.53 5.87
N PHE A 321 -4.64 -19.23 4.96
CA PHE A 321 -5.15 -18.62 3.74
C PHE A 321 -6.17 -17.51 4.03
N LYS A 322 -7.14 -17.75 4.92
CA LYS A 322 -8.10 -16.71 5.38
C LYS A 322 -7.36 -15.49 5.90
N TRP A 323 -6.27 -15.71 6.65
CA TRP A 323 -5.46 -14.64 7.23
C TRP A 323 -4.71 -13.85 6.14
N TYR A 324 -4.12 -14.50 5.14
CA TYR A 324 -3.53 -13.83 3.96
C TYR A 324 -4.57 -13.03 3.15
N LEU A 325 -5.79 -13.56 2.98
CA LEU A 325 -6.86 -12.85 2.29
C LEU A 325 -7.27 -11.58 3.05
N ARG A 326 -7.37 -11.65 4.38
CA ARG A 326 -7.61 -10.48 5.25
C ARG A 326 -6.47 -9.45 5.15
N LYS A 327 -5.20 -9.88 5.12
CA LYS A 327 -4.05 -8.99 4.88
C LYS A 327 -4.20 -8.21 3.57
N MET A 328 -4.50 -8.90 2.47
CA MET A 328 -4.70 -8.26 1.17
C MET A 328 -5.87 -7.27 1.18
N GLN A 329 -6.97 -7.60 1.88
CA GLN A 329 -8.11 -6.71 2.06
C GLN A 329 -7.75 -5.45 2.86
N ILE A 330 -7.09 -5.61 4.02
CA ILE A 330 -6.68 -4.49 4.88
C ILE A 330 -5.72 -3.56 4.12
N PHE A 331 -4.69 -4.11 3.47
CA PHE A 331 -3.77 -3.32 2.65
C PHE A 331 -4.53 -2.55 1.57
N ASN A 332 -5.39 -3.23 0.81
CA ASN A 332 -6.09 -2.61 -0.31
C ASN A 332 -7.05 -1.50 0.15
N ILE A 333 -7.83 -1.74 1.21
CA ILE A 333 -8.74 -0.73 1.78
C ILE A 333 -7.93 0.46 2.33
N SER A 334 -6.87 0.21 3.08
CA SER A 334 -6.00 1.24 3.64
C SER A 334 -5.35 2.08 2.55
N ALA A 335 -4.80 1.46 1.50
CA ALA A 335 -4.21 2.15 0.36
C ALA A 335 -5.25 2.97 -0.41
N THR A 336 -6.36 2.36 -0.84
CA THR A 336 -7.42 3.08 -1.59
C THR A 336 -7.95 4.28 -0.81
N SER A 337 -8.25 4.10 0.48
CA SER A 337 -8.86 5.15 1.31
C SER A 337 -7.89 6.29 1.61
N THR A 338 -6.63 5.98 1.90
CA THR A 338 -5.57 6.98 2.16
C THR A 338 -5.23 7.77 0.89
N LEU A 339 -5.08 7.10 -0.26
CA LEU A 339 -4.83 7.76 -1.54
C LEU A 339 -6.01 8.63 -1.99
N THR A 340 -7.26 8.17 -1.76
CA THR A 340 -8.46 8.97 -2.08
C THR A 340 -8.56 10.19 -1.18
N PHE A 341 -8.25 10.04 0.12
CA PHE A 341 -8.15 11.17 1.04
C PHE A 341 -7.10 12.18 0.56
N TRP A 342 -5.88 11.73 0.25
CA TRP A 342 -4.82 12.62 -0.22
C TRP A 342 -5.10 13.28 -1.57
N ALA A 343 -5.73 12.57 -2.52
CA ALA A 343 -6.15 13.15 -3.78
C ALA A 343 -7.16 14.31 -3.59
N ILE A 344 -8.18 14.11 -2.74
CA ILE A 344 -9.17 15.15 -2.44
C ILE A 344 -8.51 16.31 -1.69
N MET A 345 -7.73 16.01 -0.65
CA MET A 345 -7.05 17.01 0.18
C MET A 345 -6.09 17.86 -0.65
N ALA A 346 -5.19 17.26 -1.42
CA ALA A 346 -4.24 17.98 -2.25
C ALA A 346 -4.95 18.84 -3.31
N SER A 347 -6.05 18.36 -3.90
CA SER A 347 -6.89 19.19 -4.79
C SER A 347 -7.47 20.42 -4.09
N VAL A 348 -8.06 20.24 -2.91
CA VAL A 348 -8.67 21.34 -2.15
C VAL A 348 -7.61 22.36 -1.77
N VAL A 349 -6.44 21.93 -1.26
CA VAL A 349 -5.35 22.84 -0.91
C VAL A 349 -4.74 23.50 -2.16
N ALA A 350 -4.66 22.83 -3.31
CA ALA A 350 -4.15 23.44 -4.55
C ALA A 350 -4.98 24.66 -4.99
N PHE A 351 -6.32 24.58 -4.89
CA PHE A 351 -7.21 25.68 -5.29
C PHE A 351 -7.49 26.69 -4.17
N ARG A 352 -7.37 26.30 -2.90
CA ARG A 352 -7.70 27.13 -1.73
C ARG A 352 -6.50 27.33 -0.78
N GLN A 353 -5.28 27.33 -1.31
CA GLN A 353 -4.07 27.42 -0.48
C GLN A 353 -4.08 28.63 0.46
N GLU A 354 -4.53 29.80 -0.01
CA GLU A 354 -4.56 31.01 0.82
C GLU A 354 -5.53 30.83 1.99
N GLU A 355 -6.75 30.36 1.75
CA GLU A 355 -7.74 30.07 2.80
C GLU A 355 -7.25 28.99 3.80
N VAL A 356 -6.62 27.92 3.31
CA VAL A 356 -6.16 26.79 4.14
C VAL A 356 -4.98 27.17 5.03
N TRP A 357 -4.03 27.97 4.53
CA TRP A 357 -2.86 28.39 5.31
C TRP A 357 -3.16 29.59 6.22
N GLU A 358 -4.07 30.49 5.82
CA GLU A 358 -4.55 31.59 6.69
C GLU A 358 -5.46 31.08 7.84
N THR A 359 -6.18 29.97 7.65
CA THR A 359 -7.03 29.41 8.71
C THR A 359 -6.29 28.40 9.60
N LEU A 360 -5.83 28.87 10.76
CA LEU A 360 -5.07 28.09 11.74
C LEU A 360 -5.64 26.68 12.07
N PRO A 361 -6.96 26.45 12.20
CA PRO A 361 -7.49 25.09 12.39
C PRO A 361 -7.24 24.15 11.20
N MET A 362 -7.25 24.68 9.96
CA MET A 362 -7.01 23.90 8.75
C MET A 362 -5.53 23.59 8.56
N SER A 363 -4.63 24.56 8.81
CA SER A 363 -3.19 24.30 8.73
C SER A 363 -2.74 23.27 9.78
N LYS A 364 -3.24 23.39 11.03
CA LYS A 364 -3.03 22.38 12.09
C LYS A 364 -3.55 21.00 11.69
N PHE A 365 -4.76 20.90 11.16
CA PHE A 365 -5.33 19.64 10.68
C PHE A 365 -4.51 19.05 9.51
N HIS A 366 -4.16 19.86 8.53
CA HIS A 366 -3.41 19.44 7.35
C HIS A 366 -2.03 18.86 7.73
N ILE A 367 -1.28 19.57 8.58
CA ILE A 367 0.05 19.14 9.04
C ILE A 367 -0.07 17.87 9.91
N PHE A 368 -1.00 17.81 10.87
CA PHE A 368 -1.24 16.60 11.66
C PHE A 368 -1.57 15.37 10.79
N MET A 369 -2.39 15.55 9.75
CA MET A 369 -2.74 14.47 8.83
C MET A 369 -1.54 14.06 7.96
N GLY A 370 -0.79 15.04 7.43
CA GLY A 370 0.35 14.82 6.55
C GLY A 370 1.53 14.14 7.23
N ASP A 371 1.75 14.49 8.49
CA ASP A 371 2.81 13.95 9.33
C ASP A 371 2.34 12.71 10.11
N ILE A 372 1.82 12.91 11.32
CA ILE A 372 1.56 11.84 12.29
C ILE A 372 0.56 10.79 11.75
N PHE A 373 -0.58 11.20 11.21
CA PHE A 373 -1.61 10.25 10.78
C PHE A 373 -1.11 9.34 9.64
N THR A 374 -0.39 9.90 8.68
CA THR A 374 0.16 9.13 7.55
C THR A 374 1.19 8.10 8.03
N GLN A 375 2.04 8.43 9.00
CA GLN A 375 2.94 7.44 9.62
C GLN A 375 2.19 6.34 10.37
N CYS A 376 1.10 6.68 11.10
CA CYS A 376 0.25 5.69 11.75
C CYS A 376 -0.40 4.70 10.77
N VAL A 377 -0.80 5.17 9.58
CA VAL A 377 -1.31 4.28 8.51
C VAL A 377 -0.22 3.33 8.01
N TYR A 378 1.01 3.83 7.77
CA TYR A 378 2.13 2.96 7.41
C TYR A 378 2.45 1.93 8.51
N MET A 379 2.39 2.31 9.80
CA MET A 379 2.59 1.38 10.91
C MET A 379 1.56 0.25 10.91
N VAL A 380 0.27 0.54 10.69
CA VAL A 380 -0.79 -0.48 10.57
C VAL A 380 -0.47 -1.46 9.42
N VAL A 381 -0.05 -0.95 8.27
CA VAL A 381 0.33 -1.77 7.11
C VAL A 381 1.55 -2.64 7.41
N LEU A 382 2.60 -2.07 8.02
CA LEU A 382 3.82 -2.80 8.39
C LEU A 382 3.57 -3.88 9.44
N ILE A 383 2.70 -3.63 10.43
CA ILE A 383 2.26 -4.65 11.39
C ILE A 383 1.51 -5.78 10.66
N GLY A 384 0.64 -5.44 9.70
CA GLY A 384 -0.03 -6.41 8.82
C GLY A 384 0.93 -7.22 7.94
N VAL A 385 2.08 -6.68 7.55
CA VAL A 385 3.16 -7.42 6.89
C VAL A 385 3.91 -8.31 7.89
N LEU A 386 4.33 -7.78 9.04
CA LEU A 386 5.08 -8.54 10.06
C LEU A 386 4.30 -9.74 10.59
N LEU A 387 3.02 -9.58 10.91
CA LEU A 387 2.17 -10.69 11.37
C LEU A 387 1.99 -11.78 10.30
N SER A 388 2.20 -11.46 9.02
CA SER A 388 2.14 -12.43 7.93
C SER A 388 3.40 -13.28 7.82
N GLU A 389 4.55 -12.72 8.20
CA GLU A 389 5.86 -13.39 8.10
C GLU A 389 6.22 -14.12 9.39
N ARG A 390 5.68 -13.69 10.55
CA ARG A 390 5.92 -14.30 11.87
C ARG A 390 5.22 -15.66 12.06
N ARG A 391 4.67 -16.29 11.01
CA ARG A 391 4.25 -17.70 11.01
C ARG A 391 5.22 -18.54 10.18
N PRO A 392 6.40 -18.88 10.71
CA PRO A 392 7.30 -19.80 10.05
C PRO A 392 6.70 -21.21 10.06
N ASN A 393 6.33 -21.73 8.90
CA ASN A 393 6.47 -23.17 8.68
C ASN A 393 7.97 -23.46 8.51
N LYS A 394 8.48 -24.49 9.19
CA LYS A 394 9.91 -24.85 9.18
C LYS A 394 10.43 -25.33 7.81
N ASP A 395 9.53 -25.62 6.87
CA ASP A 395 9.86 -26.09 5.52
C ASP A 395 9.37 -25.10 4.45
N PRO A 396 10.19 -24.11 4.03
CA PRO A 396 9.92 -23.27 2.87
C PRO A 396 9.80 -24.10 1.57
N SER A 397 10.45 -25.27 1.55
CA SER A 397 10.34 -26.35 0.53
C SER A 397 8.95 -27.02 0.47
N SER A 398 7.97 -26.61 1.28
CA SER A 398 6.60 -27.13 1.16
C SER A 398 5.67 -26.17 0.43
N PHE A 399 5.69 -24.86 0.69
CA PHE A 399 4.66 -23.96 0.17
C PHE A 399 4.93 -23.51 -1.26
N ASP A 400 6.17 -23.07 -1.56
CA ASP A 400 6.56 -22.77 -2.94
C ASP A 400 6.61 -24.02 -3.81
N THR A 401 6.87 -25.20 -3.22
CA THR A 401 6.82 -26.49 -3.93
C THR A 401 5.39 -27.00 -4.11
N ILE A 402 4.44 -26.75 -3.20
CA ILE A 402 3.01 -27.01 -3.43
C ILE A 402 2.48 -26.09 -4.54
N ILE A 403 2.84 -24.81 -4.53
CA ILE A 403 2.49 -23.88 -5.61
C ILE A 403 3.14 -24.34 -6.93
N SER A 404 4.46 -24.55 -6.97
CA SER A 404 5.14 -24.92 -8.22
C SER A 404 4.71 -26.30 -8.74
N SER A 405 4.50 -27.29 -7.87
CA SER A 405 4.07 -28.64 -8.29
C SER A 405 2.64 -28.66 -8.81
N GLN A 406 1.69 -27.96 -8.16
CA GLN A 406 0.34 -27.78 -8.68
C GLN A 406 0.34 -27.01 -10.02
N PHE A 407 1.25 -26.05 -10.18
CA PHE A 407 1.38 -25.31 -11.43
C PHE A 407 1.99 -26.19 -12.54
N THR A 408 3.00 -27.03 -12.26
CA THR A 408 3.58 -27.95 -13.28
C THR A 408 2.69 -29.13 -13.66
N GLN A 409 1.88 -29.69 -12.74
CA GLN A 409 0.92 -30.76 -13.09
C GLN A 409 -0.21 -30.26 -13.99
N SER A 410 -0.53 -28.96 -13.96
CA SER A 410 -1.58 -28.38 -14.80
C SER A 410 -1.15 -28.09 -16.24
N THR A 411 0.16 -28.12 -16.53
CA THR A 411 0.74 -27.87 -17.87
C THR A 411 1.05 -29.13 -18.68
N SER A 412 0.70 -30.32 -18.17
CA SER A 412 0.94 -31.61 -18.83
C SER A 412 -0.35 -32.35 -19.23
N VAL A 413 -1.39 -31.60 -19.62
CA VAL A 413 -2.67 -32.10 -20.15
C VAL A 413 -2.95 -31.40 -21.47
#